data_AF-A0A3B0VBD4-F1
#
_entry.id   AF-A0A3B0VBD4-F1
#
_cell.length_a   1.000
_cell.length_b   1.000
_cell.length_c   1.000
_cell.angle_alpha   90.00
_cell.angle_beta   90.00
_cell.angle_gamma   90.00
#
_symmetry.space_group_name_H-M   'P 1'
#
loop_
_entity.id
_entity.type
_entity.pdbx_description
1 polymer ?
#
loop_
_entity_poly.entity_id
_entity_poly.type
_entity_poly.pdbx_seq_one_letter_code
_entity_poly.pdbx_strand_id
1 'polypeptide(L)'
;MVANWALRWTMQDYLKSLAVLPNITVKFSTLPPAPQGFIPYARVEHCKYAVADSNRAYIGTGNWGWSYFNNTVDASVFFSGKGPVSTLVEIFDRDWDGSYVTTLKPGVQYKAPRNH
;
A
#
# COMPACT_ATOMS: atom_id res chain seq x y z
N MET A 1 2.99 0.67 -2.17
CA MET A 1 2.79 -0.67 -1.58
C MET A 1 1.30 -0.87 -1.33
N VAL A 2 0.82 -2.11 -1.30
CA VAL A 2 -0.60 -2.45 -1.02
C VAL A 2 -0.69 -3.66 -0.08
N ALA A 3 -1.82 -3.86 0.60
CA ALA A 3 -2.05 -5.12 1.32
C ALA A 3 -2.20 -6.31 0.36
N ASN A 4 -1.86 -7.52 0.82
CA ASN A 4 -2.09 -8.77 0.09
C ASN A 4 -3.57 -9.02 -0.28
N TRP A 5 -4.50 -8.26 0.31
CA TRP A 5 -5.90 -8.22 -0.12
C TRP A 5 -6.08 -7.82 -1.59
N ALA A 6 -5.15 -7.03 -2.13
CA ALA A 6 -5.12 -6.62 -3.53
C ALA A 6 -4.68 -7.75 -4.50
N LEU A 7 -4.33 -8.93 -3.99
CA LEU A 7 -3.93 -10.09 -4.82
C LEU A 7 -5.13 -10.87 -5.40
N ARG A 8 -6.36 -10.43 -5.15
CA ARG A 8 -7.55 -11.00 -5.81
C ARG A 8 -7.50 -10.77 -7.33
N TRP A 9 -8.28 -11.56 -8.05
CA TRP A 9 -8.36 -11.46 -9.50
C TRP A 9 -8.83 -10.07 -9.94
N THR A 10 -8.41 -9.69 -11.14
CA THR A 10 -8.28 -8.39 -11.81
C THR A 10 -7.27 -7.43 -11.17
N MET A 11 -7.35 -7.20 -9.86
CA MET A 11 -6.43 -6.26 -9.20
C MET A 11 -4.97 -6.73 -9.29
N GLN A 12 -4.71 -8.03 -9.15
CA GLN A 12 -3.37 -8.58 -9.30
C GLN A 12 -2.77 -8.31 -10.70
N ASP A 13 -3.59 -8.35 -11.75
CA ASP A 13 -3.13 -8.12 -13.13
C ASP A 13 -2.78 -6.65 -13.36
N TYR A 14 -3.53 -5.71 -12.77
CA TYR A 14 -3.16 -4.28 -12.76
C TYR A 14 -1.87 -4.02 -12.00
N LEU A 15 -1.66 -4.67 -10.85
CA LEU A 15 -0.41 -4.53 -10.11
C LEU A 15 0.79 -5.07 -10.90
N LYS A 16 0.59 -6.16 -11.64
CA LYS A 16 1.62 -6.71 -12.55
C LYS A 16 1.90 -5.78 -13.72
N SER A 17 0.89 -5.15 -14.31
CA SER A 17 1.09 -4.18 -15.39
C SER A 17 1.84 -2.92 -14.93
N LEU A 18 1.68 -2.51 -13.67
CA LEU A 18 2.52 -1.47 -13.08
C LEU A 18 3.97 -1.93 -12.87
N ALA A 19 4.15 -3.18 -12.41
CA ALA A 19 5.47 -3.73 -12.09
C ALA A 19 6.36 -4.00 -13.32
N VAL A 20 5.84 -3.93 -14.55
CA VAL A 20 6.67 -4.01 -15.78
C VAL A 20 7.22 -2.66 -16.22
N LEU A 21 6.73 -1.55 -15.66
CA LEU A 21 7.17 -0.21 -16.04
C LEU A 21 8.55 0.11 -15.46
N PRO A 22 9.42 0.81 -16.22
CA PRO A 22 10.73 1.20 -15.72
C PRO A 22 10.58 2.12 -14.51
N ASN A 23 11.48 1.98 -13.53
CA ASN A 23 11.53 2.77 -12.29
C ASN A 23 10.30 2.65 -11.37
N ILE A 24 9.43 1.66 -11.61
CA ILE A 24 8.31 1.35 -10.72
C ILE A 24 8.59 0.05 -9.98
N THR A 25 8.54 0.10 -8.66
CA THR A 25 8.55 -1.10 -7.82
C THR A 25 7.19 -1.25 -7.18
N VAL A 26 6.59 -2.43 -7.32
CA VAL A 26 5.35 -2.77 -6.63
C VAL A 26 5.68 -3.81 -5.56
N LYS A 27 5.30 -3.50 -4.33
CA LYS A 27 5.39 -4.42 -3.19
C LYS A 27 4.00 -4.61 -2.57
N PHE A 28 3.78 -5.76 -1.95
CA PHE A 28 2.60 -6.00 -1.13
C PHE A 28 2.96 -6.53 0.26
N SER A 29 2.15 -6.19 1.27
CA SER A 29 2.33 -6.62 2.66
C SER A 29 1.44 -7.82 3.00
N THR A 30 1.98 -8.76 3.77
CA THR A 30 1.27 -9.93 4.32
C THR A 30 1.50 -10.00 5.82
N LEU A 31 0.56 -9.47 6.59
CA LEU A 31 0.62 -9.54 8.04
C LEU A 31 0.38 -10.98 8.51
N PRO A 32 1.08 -11.46 9.56
CA PRO A 32 0.90 -12.82 10.05
C PRO A 32 -0.53 -13.03 10.59
N PRO A 33 -1.01 -14.25 10.83
CA PRO A 33 -2.27 -14.47 11.53
C PRO A 33 -2.24 -13.90 12.97
N ALA A 34 -3.41 -13.65 13.56
CA ALA A 34 -3.47 -13.38 15.00
C ALA A 34 -3.21 -14.68 15.78
N PRO A 35 -2.59 -14.63 16.98
CA PRO A 35 -2.40 -15.82 17.82
C PRO A 35 -3.70 -16.55 18.15
N GLN A 36 -4.82 -15.82 18.22
CA GLN A 36 -6.16 -16.35 18.51
C GLN A 36 -6.84 -16.97 17.27
N GLY A 37 -6.19 -16.93 16.11
CA GLY A 37 -6.68 -17.50 14.86
C GLY A 37 -7.15 -16.46 13.83
N PHE A 38 -7.98 -16.91 12.89
CA PHE A 38 -8.49 -16.08 11.80
C PHE A 38 -9.52 -15.08 12.33
N ILE A 39 -9.32 -13.80 11.99
CA ILE A 39 -10.26 -12.72 12.28
C ILE A 39 -10.75 -12.17 10.93
N PRO A 40 -12.06 -12.29 10.61
CA PRO A 40 -12.63 -11.73 9.38
C PRO A 40 -12.33 -10.24 9.25
N TYR A 41 -12.04 -9.83 8.02
CA TYR A 41 -11.75 -8.45 7.62
C TYR A 41 -10.58 -7.75 8.35
N ALA A 42 -9.72 -8.50 9.04
CA ALA A 42 -8.57 -7.97 9.76
C ALA A 42 -7.25 -8.24 9.02
N ARG A 43 -6.14 -7.85 9.66
CA ARG A 43 -4.76 -8.08 9.18
C ARG A 43 -4.51 -7.44 7.80
N VAL A 44 -4.93 -6.18 7.65
CA VAL A 44 -4.84 -5.41 6.42
C VAL A 44 -4.08 -4.11 6.67
N GLU A 45 -3.15 -3.78 5.79
CA GLU A 45 -2.57 -2.44 5.69
C GLU A 45 -3.54 -1.54 4.91
N HIS A 46 -3.95 -0.41 5.49
CA HIS A 46 -4.97 0.47 4.91
C HIS A 46 -4.53 1.94 4.83
N CYS A 47 -3.22 2.15 4.68
CA CYS A 47 -2.61 3.48 4.61
C CYS A 47 -2.95 4.21 3.30
N LYS A 48 -3.20 5.52 3.38
CA LYS A 48 -3.27 6.42 2.21
C LYS A 48 -2.39 7.62 2.47
N TYR A 49 -1.13 7.47 2.11
CA TYR A 49 -0.15 8.53 2.20
C TYR A 49 0.84 8.43 1.04
N ALA A 50 1.59 9.49 0.81
CA ALA A 50 2.73 9.50 -0.10
C ALA A 50 3.83 10.41 0.46
N VAL A 51 5.08 10.05 0.19
CA VAL A 51 6.26 10.87 0.44
C VAL A 51 6.95 11.17 -0.89
N ALA A 52 7.52 12.37 -1.01
CA ALA A 52 8.27 12.78 -2.19
C ALA A 52 9.51 13.59 -1.77
N ASP A 53 10.65 13.26 -2.39
CA ASP A 53 11.94 13.93 -2.24
C ASP A 53 12.43 14.11 -0.79
N SER A 54 11.94 13.29 0.14
CA SER A 54 12.18 13.43 1.59
C SER A 54 11.83 14.82 2.16
N ASN A 55 10.98 15.59 1.48
CA ASN A 55 10.63 16.96 1.88
C ASN A 55 9.16 17.33 1.66
N ARG A 56 8.38 16.46 1.02
CA ARG A 56 6.94 16.63 0.85
C ARG A 56 6.22 15.36 1.23
N ALA A 57 5.06 15.52 1.85
CA ALA A 57 4.23 14.41 2.27
C ALA A 57 2.75 14.76 2.12
N TYR A 58 1.97 13.69 1.95
CA TYR A 58 0.52 13.70 1.85
C TYR A 58 -0.02 12.60 2.75
N ILE A 59 -1.06 12.90 3.53
CA ILE A 59 -1.89 11.90 4.22
C ILE A 59 -3.35 12.27 3.94
N GLY A 60 -4.19 11.28 3.62
CA GLY A 60 -5.60 11.53 3.35
C GLY A 60 -6.51 10.34 3.63
N THR A 61 -7.80 10.55 3.39
CA THR A 61 -8.83 9.51 3.52
C THR A 61 -9.05 8.74 2.20
N GLY A 62 -8.72 9.36 1.08
CA GLY A 62 -9.00 8.84 -0.26
C GLY A 62 -8.04 7.74 -0.70
N ASN A 63 -8.58 6.66 -1.29
CA ASN A 63 -7.75 5.63 -1.93
C ASN A 63 -7.23 6.10 -3.30
N TRP A 64 -6.20 5.43 -3.81
CA TRP A 64 -5.64 5.68 -5.14
C TRP A 64 -6.45 5.00 -6.26
N GLY A 65 -7.76 5.25 -6.30
CA GLY A 65 -8.69 4.72 -7.29
C GLY A 65 -9.50 5.83 -7.94
N TRP A 66 -9.92 5.66 -9.20
CA TRP A 66 -10.56 6.71 -10.01
C TRP A 66 -11.73 7.43 -9.31
N SER A 67 -12.60 6.70 -8.59
CA SER A 67 -13.73 7.29 -7.89
C SER A 67 -13.33 8.38 -6.89
N TYR A 68 -12.14 8.23 -6.29
CA TYR A 68 -11.57 9.17 -5.32
C TYR A 68 -11.08 10.48 -5.92
N PHE A 69 -11.02 10.54 -7.26
CA PHE A 69 -10.68 11.75 -8.00
C PHE A 69 -11.91 12.36 -8.71
N ASN A 70 -13.07 11.69 -8.68
CA ASN A 70 -14.22 12.08 -9.49
C ASN A 70 -15.51 12.28 -8.69
N ASN A 71 -15.83 11.37 -7.76
CA ASN A 71 -17.18 11.24 -7.21
C ASN A 71 -17.25 11.10 -5.68
N THR A 72 -16.13 11.04 -4.97
CA THR A 72 -16.13 10.96 -3.50
C THR A 72 -15.68 12.27 -2.86
N VAL A 73 -16.11 12.47 -1.63
CA VAL A 73 -15.64 13.56 -0.78
C VAL A 73 -14.60 12.99 0.17
N ASP A 74 -13.39 13.54 0.11
CA ASP A 74 -12.26 13.12 0.92
C ASP A 74 -11.53 14.33 1.49
N ALA A 75 -10.82 14.11 2.58
CA ALA A 75 -9.99 15.11 3.22
C ALA A 75 -8.52 14.70 3.14
N SER A 76 -7.64 15.68 3.04
CA SER A 76 -6.20 15.46 3.03
C SER A 76 -5.41 16.61 3.59
N VAL A 77 -4.22 16.27 4.09
CA VAL A 77 -3.23 17.22 4.57
C VAL A 77 -1.97 17.04 3.74
N PHE A 78 -1.53 18.15 3.14
CA PHE A 78 -0.25 18.26 2.46
C PHE A 78 0.70 19.06 3.34
N PHE A 79 1.90 18.55 3.54
CA PHE A 79 2.91 19.24 4.35
C PHE A 79 4.30 19.09 3.74
N SER A 80 5.14 20.07 4.07
CA SER A 80 6.51 20.15 3.58
C SER A 80 7.46 20.58 4.70
N GLY A 81 8.75 20.31 4.51
CA GLY A 81 9.79 20.58 5.49
C GLY A 81 10.25 19.31 6.20
N LYS A 82 11.56 19.23 6.45
CA LYS A 82 12.23 18.02 6.92
C LYS A 82 11.66 17.43 8.22
N GLY A 83 11.24 18.27 9.16
CA GLY A 83 10.72 17.84 10.46
C GLY A 83 9.53 16.87 10.35
N PRO A 84 8.33 17.34 9.99
CA PRO A 84 7.15 16.47 9.91
C PRO A 84 7.26 15.39 8.82
N VAL A 85 8.00 15.64 7.75
CA VAL A 85 8.16 14.67 6.65
C VAL A 85 9.05 13.50 7.06
N SER A 86 10.08 13.72 7.89
CA SER A 86 11.00 12.65 8.32
C SER A 86 10.28 11.48 8.99
N THR A 87 9.32 11.75 9.88
CA THR A 87 8.53 10.70 10.53
C THR A 87 7.77 9.83 9.53
N LEU A 88 7.21 10.43 8.48
CA LEU A 88 6.47 9.67 7.47
C LEU A 88 7.41 8.87 6.55
N VAL A 89 8.59 9.40 6.26
CA VAL A 89 9.64 8.68 5.53
C VAL A 89 10.12 7.48 6.34
N GLU A 90 10.35 7.62 7.65
CA GLU A 90 10.74 6.51 8.52
C GLU A 90 9.67 5.41 8.59
N ILE A 91 8.38 5.80 8.64
CA ILE A 91 7.27 4.84 8.56
C ILE A 91 7.28 4.13 7.20
N PHE A 92 7.45 4.89 6.11
CA PHE A 92 7.54 4.33 4.77
C PHE A 92 8.67 3.33 4.64
N ASP A 93 9.90 3.68 5.04
CA ASP A 93 11.08 2.83 4.92
C ASP A 93 10.94 1.56 5.77
N ARG A 94 10.47 1.70 7.02
CA ARG A 94 10.21 0.56 7.91
C ARG A 94 9.21 -0.42 7.29
N ASP A 95 8.12 0.10 6.73
CA ASP A 95 7.10 -0.74 6.14
C ASP A 95 7.60 -1.33 4.81
N TRP A 96 8.26 -0.53 3.97
CA TRP A 96 8.77 -0.91 2.65
C TRP A 96 9.83 -2.02 2.70
N ASP A 97 10.74 -1.96 3.68
CA ASP A 97 11.83 -2.92 3.87
C ASP A 97 11.55 -3.92 5.01
N GLY A 98 10.33 -3.89 5.56
CA GLY A 98 9.90 -4.78 6.64
C GLY A 98 9.80 -6.26 6.23
N SER A 99 9.89 -7.14 7.23
CA SER A 99 9.88 -8.61 7.05
C SER A 99 8.57 -9.19 6.50
N TYR A 100 7.51 -8.40 6.46
CA TYR A 100 6.18 -8.82 6.01
C TYR A 100 5.87 -8.38 4.59
N VAL A 101 6.84 -7.84 3.88
CA VAL A 101 6.64 -7.28 2.54
C VAL A 101 7.28 -8.16 1.48
N THR A 102 6.59 -8.29 0.36
CA THR A 102 7.05 -9.06 -0.80
C THR A 102 7.04 -8.16 -2.03
N THR A 103 8.17 -8.10 -2.74
CA THR A 103 8.24 -7.47 -4.06
C THR A 103 7.48 -8.30 -5.08
N LEU A 104 6.52 -7.68 -5.76
CA LEU A 104 5.68 -8.31 -6.76
C LEU A 104 6.50 -8.58 -8.03
N LYS A 105 6.38 -9.80 -8.55
CA LYS A 105 7.03 -10.23 -9.79
C LYS A 105 5.94 -10.49 -10.85
N PRO A 106 6.01 -9.83 -12.03
CA PRO A 106 4.98 -9.97 -13.07
C PRO A 106 4.67 -11.42 -13.48
N GLY A 107 5.69 -12.29 -13.54
CA GLY A 107 5.55 -13.70 -13.94
C GLY A 107 5.08 -14.66 -12.84
N VAL A 108 4.80 -14.17 -11.62
CA VAL A 108 4.36 -15.00 -10.50
C VAL A 108 2.87 -14.84 -10.26
N GLN A 109 2.18 -15.98 -10.05
CA GLN A 109 0.80 -15.97 -9.59
C GLN A 109 0.75 -16.07 -8.07
N TYR A 110 0.13 -15.07 -7.44
CA TYR A 110 0.02 -15.01 -6.00
C TYR A 110 -1.38 -15.43 -5.55
N LYS A 111 -1.45 -16.22 -4.47
CA LYS A 111 -2.72 -16.63 -3.87
C LYS A 111 -3.31 -15.49 -3.05
N ALA A 112 -4.56 -15.14 -3.32
CA ALA A 112 -5.29 -14.16 -2.51
C ALA A 112 -5.53 -14.70 -1.07
N PRO A 113 -5.48 -13.82 -0.05
CA PRO A 113 -5.74 -14.22 1.32
C PRO A 113 -7.23 -14.52 1.55
N ARG A 114 -7.50 -15.38 2.53
CA ARG A 114 -8.83 -15.48 3.14
C ARG A 114 -9.12 -14.19 3.92
N ASN A 115 -10.26 -13.56 3.67
CA ASN A 115 -10.66 -12.31 4.32
C ASN A 115 -12.08 -12.38 4.95
N HIS A 116 -12.85 -13.41 4.63
CA HIS A 116 -14.06 -13.88 5.34
C HIS A 116 -14.10 -15.42 5.33
#